data_AF-U1PJW7-F1
#
_entry.id   AF-U1PJW7-F1
#
_cell.length_a   1.000
_cell.length_b   1.000
_cell.length_c   1.000
_cell.angle_alpha   90.00
_cell.angle_beta   90.00
_cell.angle_gamma   90.00
#
_symmetry.space_group_name_H-M   'P 1'
#
loop_
_entity.id
_entity.type
_entity.pdbx_description
1 polymer ?
#
loop_
_entity_poly.entity_id
_entity_poly.type
_entity_poly.pdbx_seq_one_letter_code
_entity_poly.pdbx_strand_id
1 'polypeptide(L)'
;MTDVKRRPTLSRRRLLAATTSRIILPAGQTAATSVVSERTTRTDTTPEQSHSEDTAQAYIKALDAGNRQMVNKLIASHGDLDQWSRQEFAWVDSFEFEYLGCETVEQHTGSVMTDIKLRIAENSDTIRYRFRETKAGWMIWEAIDGLRSASAHPPETDAKAVAEAYVAALDARVNELIAAAGELSPWSSQEFD
;
A
#
# COMPACT_ATOMS: atom_id res chain seq x y z
N MET A 1 26.31 -9.99 -36.93
CA MET A 1 26.28 -8.71 -36.18
C MET A 1 24.92 -8.08 -36.42
N THR A 2 24.01 -8.22 -35.46
CA THR A 2 22.69 -7.57 -35.49
C THR A 2 22.51 -6.83 -34.18
N ASP A 3 22.52 -5.52 -34.32
CA ASP A 3 22.41 -4.48 -33.29
C ASP A 3 21.00 -4.52 -32.66
N VAL A 4 20.90 -4.96 -31.41
CA VAL A 4 19.66 -4.88 -30.64
C VAL A 4 19.60 -3.51 -29.98
N LYS A 5 18.87 -2.64 -30.66
CA LYS A 5 18.45 -1.29 -30.27
C LYS A 5 17.90 -1.29 -28.84
N ARG A 6 18.63 -0.68 -27.90
CA ARG A 6 18.18 -0.41 -26.53
C ARG A 6 16.97 0.53 -26.57
N ARG A 7 15.82 0.09 -26.05
CA ARG A 7 14.67 0.96 -25.78
C ARG A 7 14.94 1.77 -24.50
N PRO A 8 14.64 3.07 -24.47
CA PRO A 8 14.75 3.87 -23.26
C PRO A 8 13.61 3.54 -22.29
N THR A 9 13.97 3.19 -21.06
CA THR A 9 13.06 3.13 -19.90
C THR A 9 12.67 4.55 -19.51
N LEU A 10 11.41 4.92 -19.76
CA LEU A 10 10.83 6.18 -19.35
C LEU A 10 10.63 6.17 -17.82
N SER A 11 11.56 6.76 -17.08
CA SER A 11 11.37 7.13 -15.68
C SER A 11 10.22 8.13 -15.55
N ARG A 12 9.07 7.68 -15.04
CA ARG A 12 7.99 8.56 -14.59
C ARG A 12 8.31 9.10 -13.19
N ARG A 13 8.99 10.23 -13.12
CA ARG A 13 8.90 11.13 -11.95
C ARG A 13 8.37 12.47 -12.43
N ARG A 14 7.05 12.66 -12.31
CA ARG A 14 6.46 13.99 -12.48
C ARG A 14 6.72 14.80 -11.22
N LEU A 15 7.58 15.80 -11.39
CA LEU A 15 7.76 16.96 -10.53
C LEU A 15 6.42 17.65 -10.27
N LEU A 16 6.05 17.82 -9.00
CA LEU A 16 5.30 18.99 -8.54
C LEU A 16 5.90 19.45 -7.21
N ALA A 17 6.78 20.44 -7.31
CA ALA A 17 7.08 21.36 -6.23
C ALA A 17 5.99 22.44 -6.21
N ALA A 18 5.40 22.71 -5.04
CA ALA A 18 4.75 23.98 -4.76
C ALA A 18 4.83 24.26 -3.24
N THR A 19 5.93 24.90 -2.88
CA THR A 19 6.10 25.80 -1.74
C THR A 19 4.91 26.75 -1.58
N THR A 20 4.43 26.97 -0.35
CA THR A 20 4.16 28.33 0.19
C THR A 20 4.04 28.25 1.72
N SER A 21 5.08 28.72 2.42
CA SER A 21 4.99 29.09 3.83
C SER A 21 4.23 30.42 3.95
N ARG A 22 3.32 30.55 4.91
CA ARG A 22 2.82 31.86 5.36
C ARG A 22 2.67 31.86 6.87
N ILE A 23 3.56 32.60 7.53
CA ILE A 23 3.50 32.96 8.94
C ILE A 23 2.66 34.24 9.03
N ILE A 24 1.61 34.24 9.85
CA ILE A 24 0.96 35.46 10.36
C ILE A 24 0.54 35.23 11.82
N LEU A 25 1.13 35.99 12.73
CA LEU A 25 0.65 36.41 14.06
C LEU A 25 0.61 37.96 14.00
N PRO A 26 -0.16 38.73 14.83
CA PRO A 26 -0.62 38.42 16.19
C PRO A 26 -2.01 38.97 16.65
N ALA A 27 -2.36 38.60 17.90
CA ALA A 27 -3.08 39.32 18.98
C ALA A 27 -4.51 39.90 18.83
N GLY A 28 -5.40 39.52 19.77
CA GLY A 28 -6.60 40.27 20.16
C GLY A 28 -7.70 39.42 20.82
N GLN A 29 -7.95 39.65 22.12
CA GLN A 29 -8.92 38.94 22.98
C GLN A 29 -10.39 39.27 22.66
N THR A 30 -11.30 38.31 22.88
CA THR A 30 -12.52 38.51 23.70
C THR A 30 -13.21 37.18 24.00
N ALA A 31 -13.78 37.09 25.20
CA ALA A 31 -14.45 35.93 25.77
C ALA A 31 -15.81 35.64 25.10
N ALA A 32 -16.10 34.36 24.90
CA ALA A 32 -17.47 33.85 24.84
C ALA A 32 -17.49 32.41 25.38
N THR A 33 -18.12 32.25 26.53
CA THR A 33 -18.44 30.99 27.17
C THR A 33 -19.48 30.26 26.31
N SER A 34 -19.08 29.20 25.62
CA SER A 34 -20.02 28.20 25.10
C SER A 34 -19.66 26.87 25.72
N VAL A 35 -20.51 26.43 26.64
CA VAL A 35 -20.52 25.08 27.20
C VAL A 35 -20.96 24.15 26.08
N VAL A 36 -20.01 23.75 25.24
CA VAL A 36 -20.18 22.67 24.27
C VAL A 36 -19.92 21.37 24.99
N SER A 37 -20.93 20.51 24.97
CA SER A 37 -20.85 19.13 25.42
C SER A 37 -19.62 18.45 24.86
N GLU A 38 -18.71 18.11 25.75
CA GLU A 38 -17.59 17.22 25.53
C GLU A 38 -18.14 15.84 25.12
N ARG A 39 -18.27 15.63 23.81
CA ARG A 39 -18.15 14.30 23.22
C ARG A 39 -16.83 14.25 22.49
N THR A 40 -15.77 14.25 23.29
CA THR A 40 -14.42 13.91 22.85
C THR A 40 -14.45 12.43 22.49
N THR A 41 -14.56 12.11 21.19
CA THR A 41 -13.91 10.92 20.66
C THR A 41 -12.42 11.13 20.85
N ARG A 42 -11.97 10.82 22.06
CA ARG A 42 -10.56 10.69 22.41
C ARG A 42 -10.13 9.40 21.73
N THR A 43 -9.59 9.51 20.52
CA THR A 43 -8.64 8.50 20.04
C THR A 43 -7.48 8.59 21.02
N ASP A 44 -7.56 7.77 22.06
CA ASP A 44 -6.48 7.57 23.02
C ASP A 44 -5.41 6.74 22.32
N THR A 45 -4.76 7.34 21.31
CA THR A 45 -3.61 6.76 20.63
C THR A 45 -2.48 6.72 21.64
N THR A 46 -2.28 5.54 22.24
CA THR A 46 -1.15 5.27 23.13
C THR A 46 0.15 5.50 22.34
N PRO A 47 1.23 6.06 22.93
CA PRO A 47 2.47 6.37 22.21
C PRO A 47 3.04 5.21 21.38
N GLU A 48 2.87 3.97 21.84
CA GLU A 48 3.27 2.76 21.12
C GLU A 48 2.57 2.61 19.76
N GLN A 49 1.29 3.00 19.66
CA GLN A 49 0.53 2.98 18.41
C GLN A 49 1.04 4.02 17.41
N SER A 50 1.42 5.21 17.88
CA SER A 50 2.00 6.23 17.01
C SER A 50 3.33 5.77 16.40
N HIS A 51 4.14 5.02 17.14
CA HIS A 51 5.43 4.54 16.64
C HIS A 51 5.33 3.34 15.69
N SER A 52 4.38 2.43 15.89
CA SER A 52 4.12 1.35 14.91
C SER A 52 3.50 1.91 13.63
N GLU A 53 2.60 2.89 13.74
CA GLU A 53 2.02 3.61 12.60
C GLU A 53 3.09 4.34 11.77
N ASP A 54 4.00 5.08 12.42
CA ASP A 54 5.11 5.75 11.74
C ASP A 54 5.99 4.76 10.96
N THR A 55 6.25 3.60 11.56
CA THR A 55 7.03 2.51 10.93
C THR A 55 6.27 1.91 9.74
N ALA A 56 4.97 1.66 9.88
CA ALA A 56 4.10 1.16 8.82
C ALA A 56 4.06 2.14 7.64
N GLN A 57 3.86 3.43 7.91
CA GLN A 57 3.84 4.45 6.87
C GLN A 57 5.20 4.58 6.17
N ALA A 58 6.30 4.55 6.93
CA ALA A 58 7.65 4.58 6.37
C ALA A 58 7.93 3.36 5.47
N TYR A 59 7.42 2.18 5.85
CA TYR A 59 7.54 0.95 5.08
C TYR A 59 6.81 1.06 3.73
N ILE A 60 5.54 1.47 3.72
CA ILE A 60 4.77 1.63 2.48
C ILE A 60 5.39 2.72 1.58
N LYS A 61 5.82 3.85 2.14
CA LYS A 61 6.52 4.90 1.37
C LYS A 61 7.81 4.40 0.75
N ALA A 62 8.54 3.51 1.43
CA ALA A 62 9.77 2.93 0.91
C ALA A 62 9.52 1.89 -0.19
N LEU A 63 8.41 1.14 -0.11
CA LEU A 63 7.94 0.25 -1.18
C LEU A 63 7.58 1.05 -2.43
N ASP A 64 6.75 2.08 -2.29
CA ASP A 64 6.36 2.97 -3.40
C ASP A 64 7.57 3.65 -4.07
N ALA A 65 8.56 4.03 -3.27
CA ALA A 65 9.78 4.65 -3.77
C ALA A 65 10.77 3.67 -4.44
N GLY A 66 10.47 2.36 -4.44
CA GLY A 66 11.39 1.33 -4.94
C GLY A 66 12.67 1.19 -4.10
N ASN A 67 12.65 1.62 -2.84
CA ASN A 67 13.84 1.74 -2.01
C ASN A 67 14.03 0.52 -1.10
N ARG A 68 14.48 -0.59 -1.68
CA ARG A 68 14.74 -1.85 -0.96
C ARG A 68 15.63 -1.69 0.27
N GLN A 69 16.64 -0.82 0.21
CA GLN A 69 17.52 -0.59 1.36
C GLN A 69 16.78 0.04 2.54
N MET A 70 15.88 0.98 2.28
CA MET A 70 15.05 1.59 3.31
C MET A 70 14.01 0.62 3.85
N VAL A 71 13.37 -0.16 2.97
CA VAL A 71 12.44 -1.23 3.36
C VAL A 71 13.11 -2.22 4.31
N ASN A 72 14.30 -2.72 3.95
CA ASN A 72 15.04 -3.68 4.78
C ASN A 72 15.55 -3.10 6.11
N LYS A 73 15.72 -1.78 6.23
CA LYS A 73 16.07 -1.13 7.50
C LYS A 73 14.92 -1.13 8.50
N LEU A 74 13.68 -1.26 8.03
CA LEU A 74 12.48 -1.29 8.87
C LEU A 74 12.08 -2.72 9.27
N ILE A 75 12.75 -3.73 8.71
CA ILE A 75 12.57 -5.14 9.05
C ILE A 75 13.59 -5.52 10.12
N ALA A 76 13.14 -6.15 11.20
CA ALA A 76 14.01 -6.58 12.29
C ALA A 76 15.03 -7.62 11.80
N SER A 77 16.31 -7.44 12.15
CA SER A 77 17.39 -8.35 11.73
C SER A 77 17.31 -9.75 12.33
N HIS A 78 16.53 -9.92 13.40
CA HIS A 78 16.31 -11.19 14.10
C HIS A 78 14.81 -11.49 14.25
N GLY A 79 13.97 -10.90 13.41
CA GLY A 79 12.54 -11.20 13.33
C GLY A 79 12.27 -12.47 12.52
N ASP A 80 11.01 -12.87 12.50
CA ASP A 80 10.52 -14.00 11.70
C ASP A 80 10.29 -13.61 10.23
N LEU A 81 10.27 -12.30 9.94
CA LEU A 81 10.23 -11.76 8.59
C LEU A 81 11.66 -11.53 8.06
N ASP A 82 12.04 -12.28 7.03
CA ASP A 82 13.30 -12.07 6.34
C ASP A 82 13.37 -10.71 5.63
N GLN A 83 14.57 -10.23 5.34
CA GLN A 83 14.75 -9.06 4.49
C GLN A 83 14.40 -9.36 3.03
N TRP A 84 14.05 -8.33 2.25
CA TRP A 84 13.81 -8.48 0.82
C TRP A 84 15.12 -8.77 0.08
N SER A 85 15.16 -9.90 -0.64
CA SER A 85 16.19 -10.14 -1.65
C SER A 85 16.02 -9.19 -2.84
N ARG A 86 17.04 -9.12 -3.70
CA ARG A 86 16.93 -8.31 -4.93
C ARG A 86 15.84 -8.82 -5.87
N GLN A 87 15.67 -10.15 -5.94
CA GLN A 87 14.75 -10.78 -6.89
C GLN A 87 13.30 -10.59 -6.47
N GLU A 88 12.97 -10.85 -5.20
CA GLU A 88 11.63 -10.61 -4.67
C GLU A 88 11.24 -9.13 -4.79
N PHE A 89 12.17 -8.23 -4.49
CA PHE A 89 11.88 -6.79 -4.54
C PHE A 89 11.68 -6.27 -5.95
N ALA A 90 12.37 -6.83 -6.96
CA ALA A 90 12.21 -6.41 -8.35
C ALA A 90 10.78 -6.61 -8.88
N TRP A 91 10.08 -7.63 -8.36
CA TRP A 91 8.66 -7.82 -8.67
C TRP A 91 7.80 -6.75 -7.98
N VAL A 92 8.02 -6.51 -6.68
CA VAL A 92 7.27 -5.51 -5.91
C VAL A 92 7.48 -4.08 -6.41
N ASP A 93 8.68 -3.75 -6.89
CA ASP A 93 9.05 -2.45 -7.48
C ASP A 93 8.22 -2.09 -8.74
N SER A 94 7.49 -3.06 -9.32
CA SER A 94 6.62 -2.82 -10.47
C SER A 94 5.24 -2.25 -10.08
N PHE A 95 4.93 -2.17 -8.79
CA PHE A 95 3.63 -1.69 -8.30
C PHE A 95 3.74 -0.31 -7.65
N GLU A 96 2.68 0.49 -7.78
CA GLU A 96 2.50 1.74 -7.05
C GLU A 96 1.78 1.45 -5.73
N PHE A 97 2.26 2.02 -4.62
CA PHE A 97 1.71 1.79 -3.29
C PHE A 97 1.27 3.10 -2.65
N GLU A 98 0.04 3.14 -2.17
CA GLU A 98 -0.45 4.27 -1.37
C GLU A 98 -0.81 3.82 0.03
N TYR A 99 -0.30 4.52 1.03
CA TYR A 99 -0.69 4.32 2.43
C TYR A 99 -2.03 5.00 2.69
N LEU A 100 -3.05 4.23 3.10
CA LEU A 100 -4.39 4.73 3.41
C LEU A 100 -4.64 4.89 4.92
N GLY A 101 -3.85 4.20 5.75
CA GLY A 101 -3.97 4.26 7.21
C GLY A 101 -3.60 2.94 7.85
N CYS A 102 -3.68 2.89 9.18
CA CYS A 102 -3.48 1.65 9.92
C CYS A 102 -4.42 1.55 11.12
N GLU A 103 -4.58 0.34 11.63
CA GLU A 103 -5.43 0.02 12.77
C GLU A 103 -4.74 -1.03 13.64
N THR A 104 -4.58 -0.73 14.92
CA THR A 104 -4.02 -1.71 15.88
C THR A 104 -5.07 -2.77 16.18
N VAL A 105 -4.72 -4.03 15.91
CA VAL A 105 -5.57 -5.20 16.12
C VAL A 105 -5.32 -5.83 17.48
N GLU A 106 -4.05 -5.88 17.90
CA GLU A 106 -3.64 -6.50 19.15
C GLU A 106 -2.40 -5.80 19.72
N GLN A 107 -2.34 -5.65 21.04
CA GLN A 107 -1.22 -5.00 21.72
C GLN A 107 -0.77 -5.86 22.91
N HIS A 108 0.53 -6.13 22.94
CA HIS A 108 1.24 -6.80 24.02
C HIS A 108 2.41 -5.92 24.47
N THR A 109 2.97 -6.19 25.64
CA THR A 109 4.16 -5.46 26.11
C THR A 109 5.31 -5.59 25.11
N GLY A 110 5.68 -4.47 24.48
CA GLY A 110 6.76 -4.40 23.49
C GLY A 110 6.43 -4.96 22.10
N SER A 111 5.16 -5.28 21.81
CA SER A 111 4.74 -5.82 20.51
C SER A 111 3.33 -5.38 20.15
N VAL A 112 3.12 -4.95 18.90
CA VAL A 112 1.82 -4.50 18.40
C VAL A 112 1.53 -5.20 17.06
N MET A 113 0.34 -5.75 16.91
CA MET A 113 -0.16 -6.24 15.63
C MET A 113 -1.02 -5.18 14.98
N THR A 114 -0.71 -4.80 13.74
CA THR A 114 -1.34 -3.68 13.06
C THR A 114 -1.77 -4.09 11.66
N ASP A 115 -3.03 -3.79 11.34
CA ASP A 115 -3.59 -3.82 10.00
C ASP A 115 -3.23 -2.53 9.27
N ILE A 116 -2.57 -2.65 8.13
CA ILE A 116 -2.16 -1.55 7.26
C ILE A 116 -3.08 -1.57 6.05
N LYS A 117 -3.86 -0.50 5.88
CA LYS A 117 -4.70 -0.28 4.71
C LYS A 117 -3.87 0.41 3.66
N LEU A 118 -3.83 -0.14 2.46
CA LEU A 118 -3.05 0.40 1.34
C LEU A 118 -3.78 0.21 0.01
N ARG A 119 -3.32 0.94 -1.01
CA ARG A 119 -3.80 0.79 -2.40
C ARG A 119 -2.68 0.30 -3.29
N ILE A 120 -2.97 -0.70 -4.12
CA ILE A 120 -2.09 -1.22 -5.18
C ILE A 120 -2.87 -1.20 -6.49
N ALA A 121 -2.38 -0.45 -7.49
CA ALA A 121 -3.01 -0.39 -8.83
C ALA A 121 -4.54 -0.21 -8.76
N GLU A 122 -4.98 0.81 -8.00
CA GLU A 122 -6.39 1.16 -7.74
C GLU A 122 -7.19 0.21 -6.83
N ASN A 123 -6.63 -0.93 -6.42
CA ASN A 123 -7.27 -1.86 -5.49
C ASN A 123 -6.83 -1.59 -4.06
N SER A 124 -7.79 -1.41 -3.14
CA SER A 124 -7.50 -1.29 -1.72
C SER A 124 -7.39 -2.66 -1.08
N ASP A 125 -6.33 -2.89 -0.32
CA ASP A 125 -6.06 -4.13 0.40
C ASP A 125 -5.65 -3.82 1.84
N THR A 126 -5.71 -4.83 2.70
CA THR A 126 -5.28 -4.74 4.11
C THR A 126 -4.25 -5.80 4.39
N ILE A 127 -3.08 -5.39 4.87
CA ILE A 127 -2.01 -6.30 5.28
C ILE A 127 -1.71 -6.16 6.77
N ARG A 128 -1.55 -7.28 7.46
CA ARG A 128 -1.29 -7.40 8.88
C ARG A 128 0.17 -7.77 9.15
N TYR A 129 0.83 -6.92 9.92
CA TYR A 129 2.17 -7.20 10.45
C TYR A 129 2.21 -7.10 11.97
N ARG A 130 3.17 -7.81 12.55
CA ARG A 130 3.58 -7.58 13.94
C ARG A 130 4.79 -6.68 13.97
N PHE A 131 4.70 -5.62 14.75
CA PHE A 131 5.77 -4.69 15.07
C PHE A 131 6.28 -4.96 16.47
N ARG A 132 7.58 -4.78 16.69
CA ARG A 132 8.20 -4.85 18.01
C ARG A 132 9.13 -3.68 18.24
N GLU A 133 9.19 -3.23 19.49
CA GLU A 133 10.18 -2.25 19.91
C GLU A 133 11.54 -2.91 20.06
N THR A 134 12.56 -2.29 19.48
CA THR A 134 13.96 -2.74 19.54
C THR A 134 14.86 -1.57 19.94
N LYS A 135 16.15 -1.83 20.14
CA LYS A 135 17.15 -0.76 20.37
C LYS A 135 17.25 0.23 19.21
N ALA A 136 16.83 -0.17 18.01
CA ALA A 136 16.83 0.67 16.81
C ALA A 136 15.48 1.36 16.57
N GLY A 137 14.53 1.25 17.51
CA GLY A 137 13.16 1.72 17.38
C GLY A 137 12.20 0.58 17.02
N TRP A 138 10.99 0.96 16.61
CA TRP A 138 9.97 0.02 16.16
C TRP A 138 10.33 -0.58 14.81
N MET A 139 10.23 -1.91 14.73
CA MET A 139 10.62 -2.69 13.55
C MET A 139 9.54 -3.71 13.23
N ILE A 140 9.40 -4.05 11.95
CA ILE A 140 8.55 -5.15 11.49
C ILE A 140 9.22 -6.46 11.88
N TRP A 141 8.52 -7.24 12.69
CA TRP A 141 9.01 -8.51 13.21
C TRP A 141 8.52 -9.70 12.39
N GLU A 142 7.25 -9.70 12.00
CA GLU A 142 6.58 -10.86 11.40
C GLU A 142 5.48 -10.40 10.44
N ALA A 143 5.34 -11.10 9.30
CA ALA A 143 4.22 -10.97 8.37
C ALA A 143 3.13 -11.97 8.76
N ILE A 144 2.03 -11.46 9.33
CA ILE A 144 0.90 -12.32 9.73
C ILE A 144 0.05 -12.59 8.50
N ASP A 145 -0.37 -11.53 7.81
CA ASP A 145 -1.15 -11.60 6.57
C ASP A 145 -0.75 -10.43 5.67
N GLY A 146 0.21 -10.61 4.78
CA GLY A 146 0.69 -9.51 3.96
C GLY A 146 1.38 -9.96 2.70
N LEU A 147 2.02 -9.01 2.01
CA LEU A 147 2.75 -9.21 0.75
C LEU A 147 3.78 -10.34 0.78
N ARG A 148 4.15 -10.84 1.97
CA ARG A 148 5.16 -11.88 2.20
C ARG A 148 4.75 -12.96 3.20
N SER A 149 3.48 -13.04 3.60
CA SER A 149 3.07 -14.14 4.49
C SER A 149 3.35 -15.47 3.81
N ALA A 150 3.80 -16.48 4.55
CA ALA A 150 4.18 -17.80 4.00
C ALA A 150 3.04 -18.48 3.22
N SER A 151 1.79 -18.06 3.44
CA SER A 151 0.60 -18.43 2.66
C SER A 151 0.54 -17.83 1.25
N ALA A 152 1.28 -16.74 0.99
CA ALA A 152 1.45 -16.09 -0.31
C ALA A 152 2.67 -16.61 -1.09
N HIS A 153 3.45 -17.51 -0.50
CA HIS A 153 4.39 -18.36 -1.22
C HIS A 153 3.76 -19.75 -1.39
N PRO A 154 3.05 -20.03 -2.51
CA PRO A 154 2.98 -21.41 -2.92
C PRO A 154 4.42 -21.87 -3.21
N PRO A 155 4.76 -23.15 -2.94
CA PRO A 155 6.03 -23.71 -3.37
C PRO A 155 6.23 -23.38 -4.85
N GLU A 156 7.48 -23.11 -5.26
CA GLU A 156 7.93 -22.58 -6.58
C GLU A 156 7.28 -23.18 -7.85
N THR A 157 6.50 -24.24 -7.71
CA THR A 157 5.54 -24.79 -8.67
C THR A 157 4.38 -23.87 -9.11
N ASP A 158 4.03 -22.78 -8.42
CA ASP A 158 2.70 -22.14 -8.64
C ASP A 158 2.67 -20.65 -9.02
N ALA A 159 3.82 -19.99 -9.22
CA ALA A 159 3.80 -18.63 -9.81
C ALA A 159 3.15 -18.63 -11.20
N LYS A 160 3.29 -19.75 -11.92
CA LYS A 160 2.60 -20.01 -13.18
C LYS A 160 1.09 -20.13 -12.99
N ALA A 161 0.61 -20.85 -11.98
CA ALA A 161 -0.83 -21.00 -11.78
C ALA A 161 -1.49 -19.72 -11.25
N VAL A 162 -0.78 -18.93 -10.43
CA VAL A 162 -1.26 -17.60 -10.03
C VAL A 162 -1.36 -16.67 -11.24
N ALA A 163 -0.35 -16.70 -12.12
CA ALA A 163 -0.40 -15.96 -13.39
C ALA A 163 -1.52 -16.47 -14.32
N GLU A 164 -1.71 -17.79 -14.42
CA GLU A 164 -2.79 -18.41 -15.21
C GLU A 164 -4.17 -18.07 -14.65
N ALA A 165 -4.34 -18.05 -13.33
CA ALA A 165 -5.58 -17.64 -12.68
C ALA A 165 -5.89 -16.15 -12.93
N TYR A 166 -4.87 -15.29 -12.89
CA TYR A 166 -5.03 -13.87 -13.22
C TYR A 166 -5.38 -13.66 -14.70
N VAL A 167 -4.72 -14.38 -15.60
CA VAL A 167 -5.05 -14.34 -17.04
C VAL A 167 -6.44 -14.89 -17.31
N ALA A 168 -6.86 -15.97 -16.65
CA ALA A 168 -8.20 -16.53 -16.78
C ALA A 168 -9.28 -15.56 -16.28
N ALA A 169 -9.04 -14.86 -15.16
CA ALA A 169 -9.95 -13.83 -14.65
C ALA A 169 -10.06 -12.64 -15.60
N LEU A 170 -8.94 -12.23 -16.24
CA LEU A 170 -8.94 -11.20 -17.28
C LEU A 170 -9.70 -11.65 -18.54
N ASP A 171 -9.50 -12.89 -18.99
CA ASP A 171 -10.16 -13.42 -20.19
C ASP A 171 -11.67 -13.58 -20.00
N ALA A 172 -12.11 -14.02 -18.81
CA ALA A 172 -13.53 -14.05 -18.46
C ALA A 172 -14.15 -12.64 -18.49
N ARG A 173 -13.45 -11.65 -17.93
CA ARG A 173 -13.93 -10.26 -17.90
C ARG A 173 -13.93 -9.60 -19.29
N VAL A 174 -12.97 -9.94 -20.14
CA VAL A 174 -12.93 -9.51 -21.55
C VAL A 174 -14.09 -10.15 -22.32
N ASN A 175 -14.39 -11.43 -22.10
CA ASN A 175 -15.52 -12.10 -22.74
C ASN A 175 -16.87 -11.55 -22.26
N GLU A 176 -17.02 -11.16 -20.98
CA GLU A 176 -18.21 -10.45 -20.50
C GLU A 176 -18.35 -9.06 -21.14
N LEU A 177 -17.25 -8.31 -21.30
CA LEU A 177 -17.24 -7.01 -21.99
C LEU A 177 -17.58 -7.14 -23.48
N ILE A 178 -17.10 -8.19 -24.14
CA ILE A 178 -17.43 -8.49 -25.54
C ILE A 178 -18.89 -8.92 -25.68
N ALA A 179 -19.42 -9.72 -24.75
CA ALA A 179 -20.83 -10.11 -24.74
C ALA A 179 -21.75 -8.88 -24.51
N ALA A 180 -21.40 -8.00 -23.57
CA ALA A 180 -22.13 -6.76 -23.33
C ALA A 180 -22.01 -5.76 -24.49
N ALA A 181 -20.88 -5.75 -25.22
CA ALA A 181 -20.72 -4.95 -26.43
C ALA A 181 -21.44 -5.56 -27.66
N GLY A 182 -21.57 -6.89 -27.70
CA GLY A 182 -22.34 -7.62 -28.71
C GLY A 182 -23.86 -7.42 -28.59
N GLU A 183 -24.35 -7.02 -27.41
CA GLU A 183 -25.74 -6.58 -27.22
C GLU A 183 -25.99 -5.14 -27.72
N LEU A 184 -24.96 -4.37 -28.09
CA LEU A 184 -25.13 -3.06 -28.72
C LEU A 184 -25.01 -3.14 -30.25
N SER A 185 -26.14 -3.58 -30.82
CA SER A 185 -26.75 -3.21 -32.11
C SER A 185 -26.42 -4.02 -33.38
N PRO A 186 -27.46 -4.24 -34.18
CA PRO A 186 -27.53 -3.47 -35.41
C PRO A 186 -28.85 -2.71 -35.50
N TRP A 187 -28.77 -1.39 -35.68
CA TRP A 187 -29.67 -0.57 -36.50
C TRP A 187 -30.92 -1.31 -36.97
N SER A 188 -32.02 -1.15 -36.23
CA SER A 188 -33.34 -1.50 -36.75
C SER A 188 -33.60 -0.60 -37.95
N SER A 189 -33.37 -1.14 -39.15
CA SER A 189 -33.86 -0.58 -40.40
C SER A 189 -35.37 -0.71 -40.40
N GLN A 190 -36.03 0.26 -39.78
CA GLN A 190 -37.48 0.39 -39.85
C GLN A 190 -37.80 1.88 -39.96
N GLU A 191 -38.69 2.20 -40.91
CA GLU A 191 -39.16 3.53 -41.33
C GLU A 191 -38.37 4.21 -42.45
N PHE A 192 -38.49 3.66 -43.65
CA PHE A 192 -38.81 4.46 -44.84
C PHE A 192 -39.78 3.65 -45.71
N ASP A 193 -41.07 3.92 -45.53
CA ASP A 193 -42.13 3.73 -46.54
C ASP A 193 -42.76 5.11 -46.78
#